data_AF-A0A940ENN4-F1
#
_entry.id   AF-A0A940ENN4-F1
#
_cell.length_a   1.000
_cell.length_b   1.000
_cell.length_c   1.000
_cell.angle_alpha   90.00
_cell.angle_beta   90.00
_cell.angle_gamma   90.00
#
_symmetry.space_group_name_H-M   'P 1'
#
loop_
_entity.id
_entity.type
_entity.pdbx_description
1 polymer ?
#
loop_
_entity_poly.entity_id
_entity_poly.type
_entity_poly.pdbx_seq_one_letter_code
_entity_poly.pdbx_strand_id
1 'polypeptide(L)'
;MTRRKLTTAPIHQPQQLGFTLLEVLLAVSIFALVSIAGVTVLQTAIKSDEGTQSKTERIHQLQRAFIMIERDFNQVARRHVRLDGDQSSQNFVHSDDSNNFRSQSQALAFVRQGWTNPGLLIPRSDLQSVAYRLNDQYLERLHFNFVDPVLGEEPKVRKLIGKVNDIRFEYHDGKKWQQQAPKGRLPYAIAIELDTEDMGKIRRQFLTPGDDGVTLNNLATSSGTSGSGSGSGSGSGSGSGSGSGSQPNPRGN
;
A
#
# COMPACT_ATOMS: atom_id res chain seq x y z
N MET A 1 -75.47 88.70 -18.51
CA MET A 1 -74.42 87.67 -18.27
C MET A 1 -74.24 87.53 -16.77
N THR A 2 -74.78 86.47 -16.15
CA THR A 2 -74.70 86.27 -14.70
C THR A 2 -74.08 84.90 -14.44
N ARG A 3 -72.89 84.88 -13.82
CA ARG A 3 -72.00 83.73 -13.69
C ARG A 3 -72.65 82.58 -12.91
N ARG A 4 -72.62 81.36 -13.46
CA ARG A 4 -72.86 80.09 -12.73
C ARG A 4 -71.80 79.94 -11.64
N LYS A 5 -72.22 79.76 -10.38
CA LYS A 5 -71.34 79.34 -9.29
C LYS A 5 -71.02 77.84 -9.46
N LEU A 6 -69.75 77.50 -9.56
CA LEU A 6 -69.23 76.13 -9.50
C LEU A 6 -69.14 75.71 -8.03
N THR A 7 -69.85 74.64 -7.68
CA THR A 7 -69.77 74.02 -6.35
C THR A 7 -68.65 73.00 -6.37
N THR A 8 -67.54 73.29 -5.71
CA THR A 8 -66.40 72.37 -5.56
C THR A 8 -66.75 71.32 -4.51
N ALA A 9 -66.74 70.04 -4.89
CA ALA A 9 -66.93 68.92 -3.96
C ALA A 9 -65.70 68.77 -3.04
N PRO A 10 -65.87 68.39 -1.75
CA PRO A 10 -64.76 68.20 -0.82
C PRO A 10 -63.97 66.94 -1.17
N ILE A 11 -62.64 67.08 -1.23
CA ILE A 11 -61.70 65.98 -1.40
C ILE A 11 -61.57 65.28 -0.03
N HIS A 12 -62.03 64.04 0.10
CA HIS A 12 -61.76 63.24 1.29
C HIS A 12 -60.27 62.94 1.37
N GLN A 13 -59.56 63.58 2.30
CA GLN A 13 -58.20 63.18 2.64
C GLN A 13 -58.28 61.90 3.47
N PRO A 14 -57.66 60.78 3.03
CA PRO A 14 -57.61 59.58 3.84
C PRO A 14 -56.82 59.90 5.12
N GLN A 15 -57.41 59.59 6.27
CA GLN A 15 -56.70 59.74 7.54
C GLN A 15 -55.53 58.76 7.57
N GLN A 16 -54.32 59.28 7.77
CA GLN A 16 -53.14 58.45 7.97
C GLN A 16 -53.23 57.80 9.35
N LEU A 17 -53.56 56.51 9.38
CA LEU A 17 -53.45 55.66 10.56
C LEU A 17 -51.96 55.44 10.84
N GLY A 18 -51.47 55.93 11.98
CA GLY A 18 -50.12 55.67 12.45
C GLY A 18 -49.98 54.24 13.00
N PHE A 19 -48.76 53.69 12.92
CA PHE A 19 -48.46 52.37 13.47
C PHE A 19 -48.62 52.36 15.00
N THR A 20 -49.21 51.28 15.52
CA THR A 20 -49.27 51.07 16.98
C THR A 20 -47.96 50.49 17.49
N LEU A 21 -47.63 50.76 18.76
CA LEU A 21 -46.49 50.13 19.43
C LEU A 21 -46.55 48.60 19.34
N LEU A 22 -47.76 48.05 19.47
CA LEU A 22 -48.01 46.60 19.43
C LEU A 22 -47.66 46.00 18.06
N GLU A 23 -47.96 46.70 16.97
CA GLU A 23 -47.71 46.24 15.60
C GLU A 23 -46.21 46.22 15.28
N VAL A 24 -45.47 47.25 15.70
CA VAL A 24 -44.00 47.27 15.57
C VAL A 24 -43.36 46.19 16.43
N LEU A 25 -43.83 46.00 17.67
CA LEU A 25 -43.32 44.96 18.57
C LEU A 25 -43.58 43.56 18.01
N LEU A 26 -44.79 43.31 17.48
CA LEU A 26 -45.14 42.06 16.84
C LEU A 26 -44.27 41.82 15.60
N ALA A 27 -44.10 42.81 14.73
CA ALA A 27 -43.27 42.71 13.54
C ALA A 27 -41.81 42.38 13.87
N VAL A 28 -41.22 43.08 14.85
CA VAL A 28 -39.83 42.82 15.30
C VAL A 28 -39.71 41.45 15.96
N SER A 29 -40.71 41.00 16.71
CA SER A 29 -40.70 39.68 17.35
C SER A 29 -40.73 38.54 16.32
N ILE A 30 -41.61 38.62 15.32
CA ILE A 30 -41.69 37.61 14.25
C ILE A 30 -40.42 37.66 13.40
N PHE A 31 -39.95 38.86 13.06
CA PHE A 31 -38.71 39.03 12.31
C PHE A 31 -37.50 38.43 13.03
N ALA A 32 -37.38 38.67 14.34
CA ALA A 32 -36.31 38.09 15.15
C ALA A 32 -36.37 36.56 15.17
N LEU A 33 -37.57 35.98 15.35
CA LEU A 33 -37.76 34.53 15.35
C LEU A 33 -37.39 33.89 14.01
N VAL A 34 -37.86 34.47 12.90
CA VAL A 34 -37.54 33.98 11.55
C VAL A 34 -36.04 34.14 11.27
N SER A 35 -35.43 35.24 11.69
CA SER A 35 -33.99 35.48 11.53
C SER A 35 -33.16 34.45 12.28
N ILE A 36 -33.51 34.17 13.55
CA ILE A 36 -32.83 33.13 14.35
C ILE A 36 -33.00 31.76 13.69
N ALA A 37 -34.22 31.39 13.28
CA ALA A 37 -34.48 30.13 12.60
C ALA A 37 -33.62 29.98 11.33
N GLY A 38 -33.56 31.02 10.49
CA GLY A 38 -32.73 31.03 9.28
C GLY A 38 -31.24 30.84 9.58
N VAL A 39 -30.71 31.55 10.57
CA VAL A 39 -29.31 31.41 11.00
C VAL A 39 -29.02 30.01 11.55
N THR A 40 -29.92 29.43 12.34
CA THR A 40 -29.72 28.08 12.90
C THR A 40 -29.68 26.98 11.82
N VAL A 41 -30.53 27.08 10.79
CA VAL A 41 -30.53 26.14 9.66
C VAL A 41 -29.20 26.23 8.91
N LEU A 42 -28.73 27.45 8.62
CA LEU A 42 -27.45 27.66 7.95
C LEU A 42 -26.29 27.11 8.77
N GLN A 43 -26.25 27.40 10.07
CA GLN A 43 -25.20 26.89 10.96
C GLN A 43 -25.19 25.36 11.04
N THR A 44 -26.38 24.73 11.03
CA THR A 44 -26.50 23.27 11.04
C THR A 44 -25.98 22.68 9.73
N ALA A 45 -26.30 23.30 8.59
CA ALA A 45 -25.78 22.88 7.29
C ALA A 45 -24.25 22.97 7.22
N ILE A 46 -23.66 24.08 7.71
CA ILE A 46 -22.20 24.27 7.75
C ILE A 46 -21.53 23.19 8.63
N LYS A 47 -22.03 22.97 9.86
CA LYS A 47 -21.48 21.94 10.76
C LYS A 47 -21.60 20.53 10.19
N SER A 48 -22.70 20.24 9.50
CA SER A 48 -22.90 18.95 8.82
C SER A 48 -21.91 18.76 7.68
N ASP A 49 -21.62 19.82 6.93
CA ASP A 49 -20.62 19.78 5.85
C ASP A 49 -19.21 19.55 6.40
N GLU A 50 -18.79 20.29 7.43
CA GLU A 50 -17.50 20.09 8.10
C GLU A 50 -17.34 18.67 8.64
N GLY A 51 -18.39 18.14 9.29
CA GLY A 51 -18.42 16.75 9.75
C GLY A 51 -18.28 15.74 8.62
N THR A 52 -18.92 16.00 7.48
CA THR A 52 -18.86 15.13 6.29
C THR A 52 -17.49 15.18 5.61
N GLN A 53 -16.88 16.36 5.52
CA GLN A 53 -15.54 16.52 4.96
C GLN A 53 -14.50 15.74 5.76
N SER A 54 -14.54 15.81 7.10
CA SER A 54 -13.60 15.08 7.97
C SER A 54 -13.67 13.56 7.78
N LYS A 55 -14.88 13.01 7.64
CA LYS A 55 -15.10 11.57 7.38
C LYS A 55 -14.64 11.17 5.98
N THR A 56 -14.91 12.02 4.99
CA THR A 56 -14.46 11.82 3.61
C THR A 56 -12.93 11.74 3.56
N GLU A 57 -12.22 12.67 4.22
CA GLU A 57 -10.76 12.66 4.23
C GLU A 57 -10.20 11.40 4.92
N ARG A 58 -10.85 10.92 5.99
CA ARG A 58 -10.48 9.66 6.66
C ARG A 58 -10.61 8.46 5.72
N ILE A 59 -11.70 8.36 4.96
CA ILE A 59 -11.91 7.30 3.97
C ILE A 59 -10.87 7.40 2.85
N HIS A 60 -10.61 8.60 2.34
CA HIS A 60 -9.60 8.82 1.31
C HIS A 60 -8.20 8.44 1.79
N GLN A 61 -7.84 8.73 3.05
CA GLN A 61 -6.58 8.29 3.64
C GLN A 61 -6.44 6.76 3.59
N LEU A 62 -7.47 6.03 4.04
CA LEU A 62 -7.48 4.56 3.99
C LEU A 62 -7.37 4.03 2.55
N GLN A 63 -8.14 4.59 1.61
CA GLN A 63 -8.09 4.19 0.22
C GLN A 63 -6.71 4.40 -0.41
N ARG A 64 -6.11 5.58 -0.21
CA ARG A 64 -4.76 5.88 -0.72
C ARG A 64 -3.72 4.93 -0.13
N ALA A 65 -3.82 4.64 1.16
CA ALA A 65 -2.95 3.68 1.83
C ALA A 65 -3.09 2.27 1.26
N PHE A 66 -4.32 1.76 1.10
CA PHE A 66 -4.55 0.42 0.57
C PHE A 66 -4.16 0.28 -0.90
N ILE A 67 -4.35 1.31 -1.73
CA ILE A 67 -3.85 1.31 -3.13
C ILE A 67 -2.32 1.23 -3.16
N MET A 68 -1.64 1.92 -2.24
CA MET A 68 -0.18 1.86 -2.14
C MET A 68 0.29 0.47 -1.70
N ILE A 69 -0.34 -0.09 -0.67
CA ILE A 69 -0.09 -1.44 -0.17
C ILE A 69 -0.32 -2.49 -1.26
N GLU A 70 -1.46 -2.41 -1.95
CA GLU A 70 -1.81 -3.31 -3.05
C GLU A 70 -0.77 -3.27 -4.16
N ARG A 71 -0.30 -2.08 -4.54
CA ARG A 71 0.76 -1.94 -5.54
C ARG A 71 2.07 -2.57 -5.09
N ASP A 72 2.44 -2.42 -3.82
CA ASP A 72 3.65 -3.06 -3.30
C ASP A 72 3.51 -4.59 -3.29
N PHE A 73 2.37 -5.12 -2.83
CA PHE A 73 2.11 -6.57 -2.76
C PHE A 73 2.01 -7.24 -4.12
N ASN A 74 1.32 -6.61 -5.09
CA ASN A 74 1.24 -7.12 -6.46
C ASN A 74 2.61 -7.16 -7.16
N GLN A 75 3.58 -6.38 -6.68
CA GLN A 75 4.92 -6.27 -7.26
C GLN A 75 5.99 -6.95 -6.41
N VAL A 76 5.61 -7.79 -5.43
CA VAL A 76 6.57 -8.54 -4.61
C VAL A 76 7.50 -9.38 -5.50
N ALA A 77 8.80 -9.24 -5.30
CA ALA A 77 9.84 -9.97 -6.01
C ALA A 77 10.22 -11.25 -5.25
N ARG A 78 10.63 -12.29 -5.98
CA ARG A 78 11.28 -13.49 -5.42
C ARG A 78 12.75 -13.20 -5.05
N ARG A 79 12.99 -12.23 -4.15
CA ARG A 79 14.32 -11.85 -3.67
C ARG A 79 14.35 -11.75 -2.15
N HIS A 80 15.38 -12.33 -1.53
CA HIS A 80 15.61 -12.21 -0.09
C HIS A 80 15.93 -10.78 0.30
N VAL A 81 15.33 -10.31 1.39
CA VAL A 81 15.71 -9.05 2.03
C VAL A 81 16.92 -9.34 2.92
N ARG A 82 17.96 -8.48 2.87
CA ARG A 82 19.04 -8.47 3.86
C ARG A 82 18.75 -7.36 4.86
N LEU A 83 18.59 -7.71 6.13
CA LEU A 83 18.42 -6.74 7.22
C LEU A 83 19.68 -6.76 8.10
N ASP A 84 20.29 -5.59 8.30
CA ASP A 84 21.30 -5.30 9.33
C ASP A 84 22.39 -6.36 9.57
N GLY A 85 22.99 -6.88 8.50
CA GLY A 85 24.19 -7.73 8.58
C GLY A 85 23.94 -9.15 9.09
N ASP A 86 22.68 -9.56 9.30
CA ASP A 86 22.37 -10.96 9.57
C ASP A 86 22.50 -11.81 8.29
N GLN A 87 23.00 -13.02 8.46
CA GLN A 87 23.31 -13.96 7.38
C GLN A 87 22.04 -14.37 6.66
N SER A 88 21.75 -13.72 5.53
CA SER A 88 20.88 -14.21 4.45
C SER A 88 19.65 -14.97 4.95
N SER A 89 18.71 -14.26 5.55
CA SER A 89 17.39 -14.81 5.84
C SER A 89 16.78 -15.35 4.53
N GLN A 90 16.65 -16.67 4.41
CA GLN A 90 16.13 -17.34 3.21
C GLN A 90 14.61 -17.12 2.98
N ASN A 91 14.02 -16.13 3.64
CA ASN A 91 12.62 -15.79 3.49
C ASN A 91 12.47 -14.59 2.54
N PHE A 92 11.45 -14.63 1.70
CA PHE A 92 11.11 -13.53 0.79
C PHE A 92 10.27 -12.45 1.48
N VAL A 93 9.58 -12.84 2.55
CA VAL A 93 8.71 -12.00 3.37
C VAL A 93 9.11 -12.20 4.83
N HIS A 94 9.46 -11.12 5.51
CA HIS A 94 9.78 -11.11 6.92
C HIS A 94 8.60 -10.57 7.69
N SER A 95 7.97 -11.43 8.48
CA SER A 95 7.01 -11.04 9.50
C SER A 95 7.72 -11.24 10.82
N ASP A 96 8.03 -10.17 11.53
CA ASP A 96 8.60 -10.31 12.86
C ASP A 96 7.51 -10.22 13.92
N ASP A 97 7.42 -11.26 14.75
CA ASP A 97 6.64 -11.34 15.98
C ASP A 97 7.59 -11.24 17.21
N SER A 98 8.91 -11.24 16.97
CA SER A 98 9.98 -11.34 17.95
C SER A 98 10.90 -10.12 17.93
N ASN A 99 10.33 -8.95 18.21
CA ASN A 99 11.01 -7.79 18.80
C ASN A 99 12.30 -7.25 18.12
N ASN A 100 12.58 -7.62 16.87
CA ASN A 100 13.65 -7.10 16.02
C ASN A 100 13.06 -6.46 14.75
N PHE A 101 12.45 -5.29 14.99
CA PHE A 101 12.16 -4.27 13.99
C PHE A 101 12.71 -2.87 14.43
N ARG A 102 13.53 -2.87 15.48
CA ARG A 102 14.01 -1.75 16.33
C ARG A 102 12.96 -0.84 16.97
N SER A 103 11.67 -1.10 16.78
CA SER A 103 10.61 -0.70 17.72
C SER A 103 9.60 -1.84 17.87
N GLN A 104 9.03 -1.96 19.08
CA GLN A 104 8.13 -3.01 19.57
C GLN A 104 6.79 -3.07 18.82
N SER A 105 6.82 -3.43 17.55
CA SER A 105 5.66 -3.29 16.68
C SER A 105 5.76 -4.25 15.51
N GLN A 106 4.75 -5.10 15.37
CA GLN A 106 4.61 -6.10 14.32
C GLN A 106 4.90 -5.48 12.96
N ALA A 107 5.74 -6.15 12.17
CA ALA A 107 6.25 -5.56 10.95
C ALA A 107 6.43 -6.58 9.83
N LEU A 108 6.25 -6.08 8.61
CA LEU A 108 6.29 -6.85 7.37
C LEU A 108 7.31 -6.24 6.41
N ALA A 109 8.36 -6.98 6.03
CA ALA A 109 9.37 -6.52 5.07
C ALA A 109 9.54 -7.47 3.87
N PHE A 110 9.68 -6.93 2.67
CA PHE A 110 9.87 -7.67 1.42
C PHE A 110 10.54 -6.79 0.35
N VAL A 111 11.02 -7.42 -0.72
CA VAL A 111 11.50 -6.70 -1.91
C VAL A 111 10.36 -6.60 -2.92
N ARG A 112 10.17 -5.44 -3.53
CA ARG A 112 9.26 -5.25 -4.67
C ARG A 112 9.99 -4.81 -5.93
N GLN A 113 9.41 -5.12 -7.08
CA GLN A 113 9.81 -4.61 -8.40
C GLN A 113 9.08 -3.29 -8.71
N GLY A 114 9.38 -2.69 -9.87
CA GLY A 114 8.61 -1.57 -10.41
C GLY A 114 9.00 -0.18 -9.90
N TRP A 115 10.22 0.00 -9.38
CA TRP A 115 10.78 1.34 -9.24
C TRP A 115 11.38 1.80 -10.57
N THR A 116 10.50 2.15 -11.51
CA THR A 116 10.84 2.49 -12.90
C THR A 116 12.08 3.39 -12.99
N ASN A 117 13.11 2.92 -13.69
CA ASN A 117 14.31 3.67 -14.06
C ASN A 117 14.28 3.99 -15.57
N PRO A 118 13.46 4.96 -16.02
CA PRO A 118 13.31 5.24 -17.44
C PRO A 118 14.65 5.74 -18.02
N GLY A 119 15.13 5.07 -19.06
CA GLY A 119 16.38 5.42 -19.73
C GLY A 119 17.66 4.93 -19.06
N LEU A 120 17.58 4.09 -18.01
CA LEU A 120 18.74 3.48 -17.33
C LEU A 120 19.79 4.51 -16.88
N LEU A 121 19.35 5.74 -16.57
CA LEU A 121 20.22 6.90 -16.29
C LEU A 121 21.12 6.69 -15.06
N ILE A 122 20.78 5.72 -14.21
CA ILE A 122 21.54 5.34 -13.02
C ILE A 122 21.71 3.81 -13.03
N PRO A 123 22.90 3.25 -12.74
CA PRO A 123 23.13 1.81 -12.70
C PRO A 123 22.53 1.19 -11.43
N ARG A 124 21.20 1.16 -11.35
CA ARG A 124 20.45 0.57 -10.24
C ARG A 124 19.36 -0.36 -10.77
N SER A 125 19.07 -1.41 -9.99
CA SER A 125 17.92 -2.28 -10.24
C SER A 125 16.61 -1.52 -10.01
N ASP A 126 15.53 -1.95 -10.67
CA ASP A 126 14.14 -1.50 -10.41
C ASP A 126 13.56 -2.10 -9.12
N LEU A 127 14.38 -2.85 -8.37
CA LEU A 127 14.05 -3.44 -7.09
C LEU A 127 14.16 -2.42 -5.95
N GLN A 128 13.26 -2.52 -4.98
CA GLN A 128 13.26 -1.71 -3.78
C GLN A 128 12.88 -2.56 -2.56
N SER A 129 13.62 -2.41 -1.46
CA SER A 129 13.25 -2.96 -0.16
C SER A 129 12.18 -2.07 0.48
N VAL A 130 11.08 -2.70 0.92
CA VAL A 130 9.95 -2.02 1.55
C VAL A 130 9.59 -2.75 2.83
N ALA A 131 9.23 -1.99 3.85
CA ALA A 131 8.66 -2.55 5.06
C ALA A 131 7.45 -1.75 5.56
N TYR A 132 6.59 -2.42 6.31
CA TYR A 132 5.42 -1.86 6.96
C TYR A 132 5.53 -2.08 8.45
N ARG A 133 5.26 -1.04 9.25
CA ARG A 133 5.30 -1.11 10.72
C ARG A 133 4.21 -0.25 11.33
N LEU A 134 3.85 -0.58 12.56
CA LEU A 134 3.08 0.31 13.42
C LEU A 134 4.04 1.19 14.24
N ASN A 135 3.94 2.51 14.17
CA ASN A 135 4.71 3.40 15.04
C ASN A 135 3.87 4.63 15.41
N ASP A 136 3.86 5.01 16.69
CA ASP A 136 3.10 6.16 17.20
C ASP A 136 1.63 6.21 16.71
N GLN A 137 0.94 5.06 16.70
CA GLN A 137 -0.42 4.88 16.17
C GLN A 137 -0.60 5.16 14.66
N TYR A 138 0.50 5.16 13.90
CA TYR A 138 0.49 5.21 12.45
C TYR A 138 0.98 3.90 11.84
N LEU A 139 0.24 3.40 10.85
CA LEU A 139 0.81 2.48 9.88
C LEU A 139 1.78 3.27 8.99
N GLU A 140 3.05 2.92 9.06
CA GLU A 140 4.12 3.53 8.29
C GLU A 140 4.62 2.56 7.23
N ARG A 141 4.96 3.10 6.06
CA ARG A 141 5.72 2.43 5.00
C ARG A 141 7.13 2.97 5.00
N LEU A 142 8.09 2.07 5.15
CA LEU A 142 9.52 2.31 5.13
C LEU A 142 10.06 1.82 3.79
N HIS A 143 11.00 2.56 3.22
CA HIS A 143 11.73 2.11 2.04
C HIS A 143 13.13 2.69 2.01
N PHE A 144 14.03 1.95 1.38
CA PHE A 144 15.39 2.40 1.11
C PHE A 144 15.52 2.86 -0.34
N ASN A 145 16.55 3.67 -0.59
CA ASN A 145 16.93 4.03 -1.96
C ASN A 145 17.56 2.85 -2.70
N PHE A 146 18.21 1.94 -1.97
CA PHE A 146 18.86 0.75 -2.54
C PHE A 146 18.29 -0.50 -1.86
N VAL A 147 18.31 -1.63 -2.58
CA VAL A 147 17.81 -2.91 -2.04
C VAL A 147 18.67 -3.39 -0.87
N ASP A 148 19.98 -3.14 -0.98
CA ASP A 148 21.00 -3.48 -0.01
C ASP A 148 21.58 -2.15 0.52
N PRO A 149 20.97 -1.53 1.53
CA PRO A 149 21.45 -0.27 2.09
C PRO A 149 22.82 -0.44 2.76
N VAL A 150 23.59 0.64 2.81
CA VAL A 150 24.82 0.67 3.60
C VAL A 150 24.45 0.58 5.09
N LEU A 151 25.26 -0.11 5.88
CA LEU A 151 25.06 -0.23 7.33
C LEU A 151 24.86 1.15 7.96
N GLY A 152 23.72 1.36 8.61
CA GLY A 152 23.35 2.62 9.28
C GLY A 152 22.61 3.64 8.40
N GLU A 153 22.26 3.33 7.15
CA GLU A 153 21.37 4.19 6.36
C GLU A 153 19.96 4.21 6.98
N GLU A 154 19.38 5.39 7.16
CA GLU A 154 18.02 5.51 7.68
C GLU A 154 16.98 5.30 6.56
N PRO A 155 15.91 4.51 6.81
CA PRO A 155 14.86 4.33 5.83
C PRO A 155 14.02 5.60 5.66
N LYS A 156 13.53 5.82 4.45
CA LYS A 156 12.53 6.85 4.18
C LYS A 156 11.17 6.39 4.67
N VAL A 157 10.63 7.12 5.64
CA VAL A 157 9.34 6.82 6.28
C VAL A 157 8.20 7.60 5.62
N ARG A 158 7.10 6.91 5.34
CA ARG A 158 5.84 7.51 4.89
C ARG A 158 4.71 7.04 5.79
N LYS A 159 4.03 7.98 6.46
CA LYS A 159 2.82 7.72 7.24
C LYS A 159 1.65 7.45 6.29
N LEU A 160 0.96 6.33 6.46
CA LEU A 160 -0.14 5.90 5.59
C LEU A 160 -1.50 6.07 6.26
N ILE A 161 -1.70 5.41 7.39
CA ILE A 161 -2.98 5.36 8.11
C ILE A 161 -2.71 5.77 9.56
N GLY A 162 -3.41 6.78 10.07
CA GLY A 162 -3.35 7.14 11.49
C GLY A 162 -4.41 6.43 12.34
N LYS A 163 -4.34 6.62 13.67
CA LYS A 163 -5.28 6.06 14.66
C LYS A 163 -5.35 4.52 14.60
N VAL A 164 -4.20 3.88 14.43
CA VAL A 164 -4.07 2.43 14.40
C VAL A 164 -3.54 1.98 15.75
N ASN A 165 -4.26 1.10 16.42
CA ASN A 165 -3.89 0.54 17.72
C ASN A 165 -3.08 -0.75 17.59
N ASP A 166 -3.41 -1.58 16.60
CA ASP A 166 -2.73 -2.86 16.36
C ASP A 166 -2.74 -3.21 14.87
N ILE A 167 -1.73 -3.96 14.42
CA ILE A 167 -1.64 -4.49 13.06
C ILE A 167 -1.29 -5.97 13.08
N ARG A 168 -2.03 -6.77 12.30
CA ARG A 168 -1.74 -8.20 12.13
C ARG A 168 -1.63 -8.55 10.65
N PHE A 169 -0.70 -9.44 10.36
CA PHE A 169 -0.50 -9.99 9.02
C PHE A 169 -0.83 -11.48 9.01
N GLU A 170 -1.52 -11.91 7.96
CA GLU A 170 -1.72 -13.32 7.67
C GLU A 170 -1.39 -13.62 6.21
N TYR A 171 -1.00 -14.86 5.96
CA TYR A 171 -0.47 -15.32 4.69
C TYR A 171 -1.30 -16.49 4.19
N HIS A 172 -1.75 -16.41 2.94
CA HIS A 172 -2.48 -17.49 2.28
C HIS A 172 -1.51 -18.36 1.48
N ASP A 173 -1.50 -19.64 1.80
CA ASP A 173 -0.57 -20.60 1.21
C ASP A 173 -1.10 -21.34 -0.02
N GLY A 174 -2.31 -20.99 -0.47
CA GLY A 174 -3.06 -21.65 -1.54
C GLY A 174 -4.22 -22.50 -1.01
N LYS A 175 -4.22 -22.85 0.28
CA LYS A 175 -5.26 -23.66 0.92
C LYS A 175 -5.84 -23.01 2.17
N LYS A 176 -4.99 -22.41 3.02
CA LYS A 176 -5.38 -21.83 4.30
C LYS A 176 -4.60 -20.56 4.64
N TRP A 177 -5.22 -19.74 5.48
CA TRP A 177 -4.60 -18.58 6.11
C TRP A 177 -3.76 -19.00 7.31
N GLN A 178 -2.57 -18.43 7.44
CA GLN A 178 -1.60 -18.71 8.48
C GLN A 178 -0.95 -17.41 8.97
N GLN A 179 -0.62 -17.33 10.27
CA GLN A 179 0.02 -16.15 10.86
C GLN A 179 1.52 -16.05 10.53
N GLN A 180 2.15 -17.17 10.16
CA GLN A 180 3.56 -17.20 9.80
C GLN A 180 3.73 -17.20 8.28
N ALA A 181 4.66 -16.39 7.79
CA ALA A 181 5.00 -16.34 6.38
C ALA A 181 5.63 -17.68 5.94
N PRO A 182 5.31 -18.18 4.74
CA PRO A 182 5.88 -19.43 4.26
C PRO A 182 7.38 -19.27 3.97
N LYS A 183 8.19 -20.27 4.37
CA LYS A 183 9.64 -20.28 4.13
C LYS A 183 9.95 -20.64 2.68
N GLY A 184 10.88 -19.92 2.06
CA GLY A 184 11.41 -20.24 0.72
C GLY A 184 10.41 -20.14 -0.44
N ARG A 185 9.20 -19.62 -0.21
CA ARG A 185 8.17 -19.39 -1.25
C ARG A 185 7.40 -18.12 -0.97
N LEU A 186 6.79 -17.54 -2.01
CA LEU A 186 5.88 -16.42 -1.84
C LEU A 186 4.48 -16.93 -1.46
N PRO A 187 3.77 -16.27 -0.52
CA PRO A 187 2.35 -16.53 -0.32
C PRO A 187 1.58 -16.15 -1.59
N TYR A 188 0.36 -16.68 -1.77
CA TYR A 188 -0.55 -16.29 -2.87
C TYR A 188 -1.38 -15.05 -2.53
N ALA A 189 -1.58 -14.79 -1.24
CA ALA A 189 -2.22 -13.58 -0.76
C ALA A 189 -1.68 -13.19 0.62
N ILE A 190 -1.73 -11.90 0.92
CA ILE A 190 -1.40 -11.34 2.23
C ILE A 190 -2.64 -10.60 2.72
N ALA A 191 -3.05 -10.88 3.95
CA ALA A 191 -4.08 -10.13 4.64
C ALA A 191 -3.44 -9.17 5.64
N ILE A 192 -3.95 -7.95 5.67
CA ILE A 192 -3.66 -6.97 6.71
C ILE A 192 -4.94 -6.77 7.52
N GLU A 193 -4.83 -6.94 8.83
CA GLU A 193 -5.87 -6.60 9.78
C GLU A 193 -5.41 -5.43 10.65
N LEU A 194 -6.14 -4.33 10.60
CA LEU A 194 -5.88 -3.12 11.36
C LEU A 194 -6.94 -2.99 12.44
N ASP A 195 -6.52 -2.77 13.68
CA ASP A 195 -7.41 -2.31 14.75
C ASP A 195 -7.33 -0.79 14.81
N THR A 196 -8.41 -0.09 14.47
CA THR A 196 -8.47 1.37 14.44
C THR A 196 -9.37 1.91 15.54
N GLU A 197 -8.97 3.03 16.12
CA GLU A 197 -9.71 3.68 17.20
C GLU A 197 -11.12 4.12 16.77
N ASP A 198 -11.26 4.57 15.53
CA ASP A 198 -12.48 5.22 15.03
C ASP A 198 -13.38 4.33 14.16
N MET A 199 -12.82 3.30 13.51
CA MET A 199 -13.55 2.43 12.58
C MET A 199 -13.54 0.95 13.00
N GLY A 200 -12.92 0.63 14.14
CA GLY A 200 -12.78 -0.74 14.63
C GLY A 200 -11.84 -1.57 13.77
N LYS A 201 -12.12 -2.87 13.65
CA LYS A 201 -11.26 -3.82 12.93
C LYS A 201 -11.52 -3.79 11.43
N ILE A 202 -10.48 -3.49 10.65
CA ILE A 202 -10.51 -3.48 9.20
C ILE A 202 -9.59 -4.58 8.69
N ARG A 203 -10.14 -5.56 7.97
CA ARG A 203 -9.37 -6.61 7.30
C ARG A 203 -9.39 -6.42 5.79
N ARG A 204 -8.22 -6.41 5.17
CA ARG A 204 -8.03 -6.35 3.70
C ARG A 204 -7.16 -7.50 3.25
N GLN A 205 -7.50 -8.09 2.12
CA GLN A 205 -6.76 -9.19 1.51
C GLN A 205 -6.23 -8.72 0.15
N PHE A 206 -4.98 -9.04 -0.12
CA PHE A 206 -4.29 -8.63 -1.33
C PHE A 206 -3.66 -9.86 -1.97
N LEU A 207 -3.79 -9.97 -3.28
CA LEU A 207 -3.06 -10.98 -4.04
C LEU A 207 -1.59 -10.61 -4.12
N THR A 208 -0.77 -11.63 -4.26
CA THR A 208 0.65 -11.52 -4.57
C THR A 208 0.91 -12.37 -5.82
N PRO A 209 2.05 -12.20 -6.52
CA PRO A 209 2.39 -13.03 -7.67
C PRO A 209 2.39 -14.54 -7.38
N GLY A 210 2.48 -14.92 -6.10
CA GLY A 210 2.50 -16.30 -5.67
C GLY A 210 3.83 -16.98 -5.99
N ASP A 211 3.88 -18.25 -5.64
CA ASP A 211 4.90 -19.15 -6.15
C ASP A 211 4.22 -20.07 -7.17
N ASP A 212 4.70 -20.05 -8.41
CA ASP A 212 4.18 -20.86 -9.51
C ASP A 212 4.56 -22.36 -9.38
N GLY A 213 5.23 -22.74 -8.28
CA GLY A 213 5.67 -24.11 -8.04
C GLY A 213 6.77 -24.56 -9.01
N VAL A 214 7.27 -23.67 -9.87
CA VAL A 214 8.43 -23.93 -10.72
C VAL A 214 9.65 -23.90 -9.81
N THR A 215 9.93 -25.07 -9.25
CA THR A 215 11.14 -25.35 -8.52
C THR A 215 12.30 -25.13 -9.50
N LEU A 216 13.25 -24.25 -9.16
CA LEU A 216 14.46 -23.98 -9.97
C LEU A 216 15.40 -25.20 -10.11
N ASN A 217 14.93 -26.41 -9.85
CA ASN A 217 15.69 -27.65 -10.00
C ASN A 217 15.64 -28.21 -11.44
N ASN A 218 14.74 -27.74 -12.32
CA ASN A 218 14.61 -28.27 -13.68
C ASN A 218 15.37 -27.49 -14.77
N LEU A 219 16.09 -26.41 -14.44
CA LEU A 219 16.95 -25.71 -15.41
C LEU A 219 18.39 -26.25 -15.47
N ALA A 220 18.77 -27.19 -14.60
CA ALA A 220 20.13 -27.73 -14.55
C ALA A 220 20.37 -28.99 -15.40
N THR A 221 19.36 -29.51 -16.12
CA THR A 221 19.46 -30.84 -16.76
C THR A 221 19.24 -30.88 -18.27
N SER A 222 19.21 -29.75 -18.99
CA SER A 222 19.05 -29.73 -20.45
C SER A 222 20.22 -29.13 -21.24
N SER A 223 21.42 -29.09 -20.68
CA SER A 223 22.66 -28.90 -21.46
C SER A 223 23.42 -30.22 -21.58
N GLY A 224 22.84 -31.16 -22.33
CA GLY A 224 23.41 -32.50 -22.54
C GLY A 224 23.10 -33.04 -23.93
N THR A 225 24.02 -32.79 -24.86
CA THR A 225 24.36 -33.68 -25.99
C THR A 225 23.38 -33.76 -27.16
N SER A 226 23.51 -32.81 -28.10
CA SER A 226 23.20 -33.06 -29.51
C SER A 226 24.41 -33.75 -30.17
N GLY A 227 24.47 -35.07 -30.07
CA GLY A 227 25.41 -35.90 -30.84
C GLY A 227 24.87 -36.09 -32.26
N SER A 228 25.35 -35.28 -33.21
CA SER A 228 25.10 -35.49 -34.64
C SER A 228 26.03 -36.59 -35.15
N GLY A 229 25.45 -37.74 -35.51
CA GLY A 229 26.15 -38.78 -36.24
C GLY A 229 26.36 -38.38 -37.69
N SER A 230 27.61 -38.35 -38.13
CA SER A 230 28.00 -38.41 -39.54
C SER A 230 29.13 -39.41 -39.68
N GLY A 231 28.88 -40.45 -40.48
CA GLY A 231 29.83 -41.50 -40.78
C GLY A 231 30.54 -41.28 -42.12
N SER A 232 31.71 -41.92 -42.20
CA SER A 232 32.50 -42.31 -43.37
C SER A 232 33.50 -41.30 -43.96
N GLY A 233 34.78 -41.68 -43.92
CA GLY A 233 35.87 -41.02 -44.64
C GLY A 233 37.28 -41.37 -44.17
N SER A 234 37.77 -42.56 -44.55
CA SER A 234 39.17 -42.94 -44.89
C SER A 234 40.36 -42.61 -43.96
N GLY A 235 41.24 -43.59 -43.72
CA GLY A 235 42.65 -43.31 -43.44
C GLY A 235 43.41 -44.41 -42.68
N SER A 236 44.05 -45.29 -43.44
CA SER A 236 45.02 -46.33 -43.05
C SER A 236 46.19 -45.84 -42.16
N GLY A 237 46.62 -46.67 -41.21
CA GLY A 237 47.85 -46.49 -40.45
C GLY A 237 48.22 -47.72 -39.61
N SER A 238 49.03 -48.60 -40.19
CA SER A 238 49.63 -49.80 -39.62
C SER A 238 50.61 -49.54 -38.47
N GLY A 239 50.67 -50.44 -37.48
CA GLY A 239 51.82 -50.53 -36.56
C GLY A 239 51.55 -51.19 -35.21
N SER A 240 51.21 -52.48 -35.18
CA SER A 240 51.17 -53.28 -33.94
C SER A 240 52.48 -54.05 -33.76
N GLY A 241 53.34 -53.53 -32.87
CA GLY A 241 54.43 -54.27 -32.24
C GLY A 241 53.93 -54.92 -30.94
N SER A 242 53.92 -56.24 -30.94
CA SER A 242 53.54 -57.15 -29.86
C SER A 242 54.40 -57.00 -28.60
N GLY A 243 53.76 -57.17 -27.45
CA GLY A 243 54.37 -57.11 -26.13
C GLY A 243 54.93 -58.43 -25.61
N SER A 244 55.61 -58.33 -24.48
CA SER A 244 55.65 -59.23 -23.30
C SER A 244 56.58 -58.51 -22.32
N GLY A 245 56.27 -58.26 -21.05
CA GLY A 245 55.66 -59.14 -20.08
C GLY A 245 56.77 -59.54 -19.08
N SER A 246 56.76 -58.97 -17.88
CA SER A 246 57.20 -59.62 -16.62
C SER A 246 57.12 -58.65 -15.43
N GLN A 247 56.34 -59.08 -14.43
CA GLN A 247 56.21 -58.67 -13.03
C GLN A 247 57.55 -58.67 -12.24
N PRO A 248 57.56 -58.47 -10.89
CA PRO A 248 56.71 -57.66 -10.00
C PRO A 248 57.55 -56.72 -9.09
N ASN A 249 56.85 -55.79 -8.44
CA ASN A 249 57.38 -54.86 -7.44
C ASN A 249 57.39 -55.51 -6.04
N PRO A 250 58.48 -55.45 -5.24
CA PRO A 250 58.43 -55.79 -3.82
C PRO A 250 58.16 -54.56 -2.95
N ARG A 251 57.43 -54.81 -1.87
CA ARG A 251 57.14 -53.89 -0.75
C ARG A 251 58.41 -53.52 0.01
N GLY A 252 58.40 -52.35 0.64
CA GLY A 252 59.31 -52.00 1.73
C GLY A 252 58.83 -50.78 2.51
N ASN A 253 58.36 -51.05 3.74
CA ASN A 253 58.18 -50.21 4.93
C ASN A 253 57.74 -48.76 4.80
#